data_AF-C0FQX0-F1
#
_entry.id   AF-C0FQX0-F1
#
_cell.length_a   1.000
_cell.length_b   1.000
_cell.length_c   1.000
_cell.angle_alpha   90.00
_cell.angle_beta   90.00
_cell.angle_gamma   90.00
#
_symmetry.space_group_name_H-M   'P 1'
#
loop_
_entity.id
_entity.type
_entity.pdbx_description
1 polymer ?
#
loop_
_entity_poly.entity_id
_entity_poly.type
_entity_poly.pdbx_seq_one_letter_code
_entity_poly.pdbx_strand_id
1 'polypeptide(L)'
;MKGLFKSNFLAVWTNAKIFLLFMFAMGIAVIIIPDQTWQMYFIIIGIVGLAVNAATVIGNEFSSKWGKYKLTLPVKRIDIVKSLYINQLLWIMIGVLFVGIIIAL
;
A
#
# COMPACT_ATOMS: atom_id res chain seq x y z
N MET A 1 -4.96 -13.61 14.56
CA MET A 1 -4.88 -12.63 13.45
C MET A 1 -3.61 -11.75 13.45
N LYS A 2 -3.01 -11.39 14.60
CA LYS A 2 -1.84 -10.47 14.65
C LYS A 2 -0.66 -10.92 13.76
N GLY A 3 -0.35 -12.21 13.71
CA GLY A 3 0.74 -12.75 12.88
C GLY A 3 0.49 -12.62 11.37
N LEU A 4 -0.71 -12.99 10.90
CA LEU A 4 -1.14 -12.85 9.50
C LEU A 4 -1.10 -11.40 9.04
N PHE A 5 -1.57 -10.48 9.88
CA PHE A 5 -1.52 -9.06 9.56
C PHE A 5 -0.09 -8.56 9.42
N LYS A 6 0.81 -8.92 10.35
CA LYS A 6 2.23 -8.55 10.27
C LYS A 6 2.91 -9.09 9.01
N SER A 7 2.63 -10.33 8.60
CA SER A 7 3.22 -10.87 7.37
C SER A 7 2.79 -10.09 6.14
N ASN A 8 1.48 -9.78 6.02
CA ASN A 8 0.95 -9.05 4.89
C ASN A 8 1.49 -7.61 4.87
N PHE A 9 1.59 -6.96 6.04
CA PHE A 9 2.13 -5.62 6.17
C PHE A 9 3.59 -5.56 5.74
N LEU A 10 4.44 -6.49 6.21
CA LEU A 10 5.85 -6.55 5.86
C LEU A 10 6.08 -6.83 4.36
N ALA A 11 5.24 -7.67 3.76
CA ALA A 11 5.31 -7.95 2.33
C ALA A 11 5.05 -6.69 1.49
N VAL A 12 4.07 -5.86 1.86
CA VAL A 12 3.81 -4.57 1.19
C VAL A 12 4.89 -3.55 1.51
N TRP A 13 5.35 -3.49 2.77
CA TRP A 13 6.33 -2.52 3.25
C TRP A 13 7.64 -2.53 2.44
N THR A 14 8.11 -3.70 2.02
CA THR A 14 9.33 -3.83 1.20
C THR A 14 9.23 -3.03 -0.10
N ASN A 15 8.11 -3.14 -0.82
CA ASN A 15 7.88 -2.41 -2.07
C ASN A 15 7.47 -0.96 -1.81
N ALA A 16 6.64 -0.74 -0.78
CA ALA A 16 6.12 0.57 -0.44
C ALA A 16 7.21 1.56 -0.02
N LYS A 17 8.32 1.12 0.60
CA LYS A 17 9.45 2.01 0.92
C LYS A 17 10.02 2.70 -0.31
N ILE A 18 10.26 1.92 -1.38
CA ILE A 18 10.83 2.43 -2.63
C ILE A 18 9.82 3.38 -3.28
N PHE A 19 8.54 3.00 -3.28
CA PHE A 19 7.47 3.82 -3.80
C PHE A 19 7.32 5.14 -3.04
N LEU A 20 7.36 5.12 -1.71
CA LEU A 20 7.28 6.32 -0.86
C LEU A 20 8.46 7.27 -1.11
N LEU A 21 9.67 6.74 -1.33
CA LEU A 21 10.84 7.56 -1.63
C LEU A 21 10.69 8.28 -2.99
N PHE A 22 10.22 7.57 -4.02
CA PHE A 22 9.88 8.17 -5.31
C PHE A 22 8.79 9.23 -5.18
N MET A 23 7.74 8.92 -4.42
CA MET A 23 6.63 9.83 -4.16
C MET A 23 7.05 11.09 -3.43
N PHE A 24 7.95 10.99 -2.47
CA PHE A 24 8.48 12.14 -1.76
C PHE A 24 9.23 13.09 -2.69
N ALA A 25 10.07 12.56 -3.59
CA ALA A 25 10.75 13.37 -4.60
C ALA A 25 9.76 14.07 -5.55
N MET A 26 8.70 13.36 -5.98
CA MET A 26 7.63 13.96 -6.79
C MET A 26 6.85 15.03 -6.01
N GLY A 27 6.60 14.84 -4.72
CA GLY A 27 5.96 15.82 -3.86
C GLY A 27 6.75 17.13 -3.76
N ILE A 28 8.08 17.05 -3.61
CA ILE A 28 8.95 18.24 -3.65
C ILE A 28 8.84 18.96 -4.99
N ALA A 29 8.81 18.21 -6.12
CA ALA A 29 8.67 18.81 -7.44
C ALA A 29 7.33 19.56 -7.62
N VAL A 30 6.24 19.02 -7.08
CA VAL A 30 4.91 19.65 -7.10
C VAL A 30 4.87 20.95 -6.29
N ILE A 31 5.59 21.01 -5.15
CA ILE A 31 5.66 22.23 -4.33
C ILE A 31 6.44 23.34 -5.06
N ILE A 32 7.55 22.98 -5.73
CA ILE A 32 8.39 23.94 -6.45
C ILE A 32 7.74 24.43 -7.74
N ILE A 33 7.01 23.56 -8.44
CA ILE A 33 6.34 23.84 -9.71
C ILE A 33 4.84 23.89 -9.45
N PRO A 34 4.26 25.08 -9.17
CA PRO A 34 2.85 25.23 -8.85
C PRO A 34 2.00 25.12 -10.12
N ASP A 35 1.94 23.92 -10.67
CA ASP A 35 1.12 23.54 -11.82
C ASP A 35 0.03 22.56 -11.40
N GLN A 36 -1.21 22.89 -11.77
CA GLN A 36 -2.39 22.13 -11.39
C GLN A 36 -2.39 20.70 -11.96
N THR A 37 -1.77 20.49 -13.11
CA THR A 37 -1.67 19.19 -13.76
C THR A 37 -0.72 18.27 -12.99
N TRP A 38 0.44 18.79 -12.55
CA TRP A 38 1.39 18.04 -11.72
C TRP A 38 0.80 17.65 -10.37
N GLN A 39 0.05 18.56 -9.74
CA GLN A 39 -0.65 18.29 -8.49
C GLN A 39 -1.72 17.19 -8.67
N MET A 40 -2.49 17.22 -9.75
CA MET A 40 -3.47 16.18 -10.08
C MET A 40 -2.81 14.80 -10.21
N TYR A 41 -1.71 14.70 -10.97
CA TYR A 41 -0.99 13.43 -11.13
C TYR A 41 -0.44 12.92 -9.80
N PHE A 42 0.11 13.80 -8.97
CA PHE A 42 0.61 13.43 -7.65
C PHE A 42 -0.50 12.85 -6.76
N ILE A 43 -1.68 13.47 -6.73
CA ILE A 43 -2.83 12.98 -5.94
C ILE A 43 -3.24 11.58 -6.39
N ILE A 44 -3.45 11.40 -7.70
CA ILE A 44 -3.94 10.13 -8.26
C ILE A 44 -2.90 9.03 -8.01
N ILE A 45 -1.65 9.26 -8.40
CA ILE A 45 -0.61 8.25 -8.29
C ILE A 45 -0.29 7.96 -6.82
N GLY A 46 -0.32 8.97 -5.94
CA GLY A 46 -0.04 8.82 -4.51
C GLY A 46 -1.01 7.88 -3.81
N ILE A 47 -2.31 8.15 -3.97
CA ILE A 47 -3.37 7.36 -3.32
C ILE A 47 -3.50 5.99 -4.00
N VAL A 48 -3.61 5.98 -5.34
CA VAL A 48 -3.85 4.74 -6.09
C VAL A 48 -2.61 3.86 -6.09
N GLY A 49 -1.41 4.40 -6.20
CA GLY A 49 -0.17 3.62 -6.28
C GLY A 49 0.15 2.86 -4.99
N LEU A 50 -0.16 3.42 -3.82
CA LEU A 50 -0.05 2.68 -2.56
C LEU A 50 -1.11 1.58 -2.45
N ALA A 51 -2.33 1.83 -2.91
CA ALA A 51 -3.37 0.80 -2.97
C ALA A 51 -3.01 -0.33 -3.94
N VAL A 52 -2.44 -0.01 -5.10
CA VAL A 52 -1.97 -0.98 -6.09
C VAL A 52 -0.81 -1.80 -5.53
N ASN A 53 0.15 -1.20 -4.83
CA ASN A 53 1.22 -1.95 -4.16
C ASN A 53 0.69 -2.97 -3.14
N ALA A 54 -0.35 -2.63 -2.39
CA ALA A 54 -0.99 -3.57 -1.48
C ALA A 54 -1.69 -4.71 -2.25
N ALA A 55 -2.32 -4.41 -3.38
CA ALA A 55 -2.99 -5.39 -4.23
C ALA A 55 -2.01 -6.32 -4.98
N THR A 56 -0.86 -5.83 -5.45
CA THR A 56 0.14 -6.66 -6.14
C THR A 56 0.73 -7.71 -5.21
N VAL A 57 0.86 -7.41 -3.91
CA VAL A 57 1.26 -8.41 -2.91
C VAL A 57 0.26 -9.56 -2.81
N ILE A 58 -1.05 -9.28 -2.91
CA ILE A 58 -2.09 -10.33 -2.98
C ILE A 58 -1.89 -11.21 -4.22
N GLY A 59 -1.60 -10.60 -5.37
CA GLY A 59 -1.25 -11.32 -6.60
C GLY A 59 0.00 -12.20 -6.45
N ASN A 60 1.03 -11.68 -5.77
CA ASN A 60 2.26 -12.42 -5.49
C ASN A 60 2.01 -13.61 -4.54
N GLU A 61 1.11 -13.48 -3.57
CA GLU A 61 0.70 -14.60 -2.71
C GLU A 61 0.00 -15.72 -3.50
N PHE A 62 -0.75 -15.36 -4.54
CA PHE A 62 -1.39 -16.33 -5.43
C PHE A 62 -0.34 -17.05 -6.30
N SER A 63 0.58 -16.31 -6.91
CA SER A 63 1.65 -16.87 -7.76
C SER A 63 2.61 -17.78 -6.97
N SER A 64 3.01 -17.35 -5.77
CA SER A 64 3.90 -18.12 -4.87
C SER A 64 3.22 -19.32 -4.20
N LYS A 65 1.91 -19.52 -4.42
CA LYS A 65 1.09 -20.52 -3.72
C LYS A 65 1.07 -20.36 -2.20
N TRP A 66 1.45 -19.18 -1.68
CA TRP A 66 1.50 -18.89 -0.24
C TRP A 66 0.15 -19.09 0.45
N GLY A 67 -0.95 -18.85 -0.28
CA GLY A 67 -2.30 -19.15 0.17
C GLY A 67 -2.52 -20.61 0.59
N LYS A 68 -1.84 -21.58 -0.04
CA LYS A 68 -1.94 -23.01 0.34
C LYS A 68 -1.28 -23.29 1.69
N TYR A 69 -0.13 -22.66 1.95
CA TYR A 69 0.58 -22.79 3.22
C TYR A 69 -0.14 -22.06 4.36
N LYS A 70 -0.83 -20.94 4.09
CA LYS A 70 -1.66 -20.27 5.11
C LYS A 70 -2.83 -21.15 5.60
N LEU A 71 -3.29 -22.12 4.79
CA LEU A 71 -4.37 -23.03 5.15
C LEU A 71 -3.94 -24.17 6.08
N THR A 72 -2.65 -24.48 6.17
CA THR A 72 -2.14 -25.49 7.12
C THR A 72 -1.88 -24.91 8.51
N LEU A 73 -1.86 -23.58 8.63
CA LEU A 73 -1.78 -22.89 9.91
C LEU A 73 -3.11 -23.07 10.69
N PRO A 74 -3.07 -23.09 12.04
CA PRO A 74 -4.26 -23.21 12.88
C PRO A 74 -5.06 -21.89 12.92
N VAL A 75 -5.52 -21.43 11.75
CA VAL A 75 -6.25 -20.16 11.58
C VAL A 75 -7.42 -20.36 10.62
N LYS A 76 -8.53 -19.68 10.91
CA LYS A 76 -9.74 -19.77 10.09
C LYS A 76 -9.53 -19.05 8.75
N ARG A 77 -10.14 -19.57 7.68
CA ARG A 77 -10.09 -18.93 6.34
C ARG A 77 -10.61 -17.49 6.35
N ILE A 78 -11.64 -17.23 7.15
CA ILE A 78 -12.22 -15.89 7.34
C ILE A 78 -11.17 -14.91 7.89
N ASP A 79 -10.30 -15.36 8.79
CA ASP A 79 -9.26 -14.52 9.40
C ASP A 79 -8.15 -14.17 8.41
N ILE A 80 -7.83 -15.09 7.50
CA ILE A 80 -6.88 -14.85 6.40
C ILE A 80 -7.42 -13.75 5.49
N VAL A 81 -8.65 -13.90 5.03
CA VAL A 81 -9.31 -12.93 4.13
C VAL A 81 -9.46 -11.57 4.81
N LYS A 82 -9.94 -11.52 6.06
CA LYS A 82 -10.03 -10.28 6.84
C LYS A 82 -8.67 -9.60 6.98
N SER A 83 -7.60 -10.34 7.20
CA SER A 83 -6.25 -9.75 7.34
C SER A 83 -5.76 -9.07 6.06
N LEU A 84 -6.17 -9.55 4.88
CA LEU A 84 -5.84 -8.92 3.59
C LEU A 84 -6.62 -7.63 3.39
N TYR A 85 -7.94 -7.64 3.66
CA TYR A 85 -8.77 -6.44 3.56
C TYR A 85 -8.34 -5.34 4.53
N ILE A 86 -8.01 -5.69 5.79
CA ILE A 86 -7.51 -4.73 6.78
C ILE A 86 -6.18 -4.13 6.33
N ASN A 87 -5.28 -4.95 5.77
CA ASN A 87 -4.02 -4.47 5.23
C ASN A 87 -4.24 -3.51 4.04
N GLN A 88 -5.13 -3.87 3.10
CA GLN A 88 -5.49 -3.02 1.97
C GLN A 88 -6.04 -1.67 2.42
N LEU A 89 -6.99 -1.69 3.37
CA LEU A 89 -7.61 -0.48 3.89
C LEU A 89 -6.59 0.42 4.60
N LEU A 90 -5.67 -0.17 5.37
CA LEU A 90 -4.60 0.57 6.02
C LEU A 90 -3.67 1.26 5.02
N TRP A 91 -3.28 0.60 3.92
CA TRP A 91 -2.43 1.21 2.90
C TRP A 91 -3.11 2.32 2.11
N ILE A 92 -4.43 2.22 1.87
CA ILE A 92 -5.23 3.31 1.28
C ILE A 92 -5.21 4.53 2.21
N MET A 93 -5.47 4.33 3.51
CA MET A 93 -5.46 5.42 4.50
C MET A 93 -4.10 6.11 4.59
N ILE A 94 -3.00 5.33 4.56
CA ILE A 94 -1.64 5.88 4.53
C ILE A 94 -1.41 6.73 3.27
N GLY A 95 -1.88 6.28 2.11
CA GLY A 95 -1.73 7.06 0.87
C GLY A 95 -2.48 8.38 0.89
N VAL A 96 -3.71 8.38 1.41
CA VAL A 96 -4.49 9.62 1.59
C VAL A 96 -3.79 10.57 2.55
N LEU A 97 -3.33 10.08 3.71
CA LEU A 97 -2.62 10.91 4.69
C LEU A 97 -1.32 11.49 4.12
N PHE A 98 -0.53 10.67 3.43
CA PHE A 98 0.74 11.10 2.84
C PHE A 98 0.53 12.22 1.81
N VAL A 99 -0.40 12.03 0.87
CA VAL A 99 -0.73 13.05 -0.14
C VAL A 99 -1.29 14.31 0.52
N GLY A 100 -2.18 14.16 1.51
CA GLY A 100 -2.78 15.29 2.23
C GLY A 100 -1.75 16.13 2.97
N ILE A 101 -0.75 15.52 3.61
CA ILE A 101 0.33 16.24 4.31
C ILE A 101 1.15 17.07 3.34
N ILE A 102 1.50 16.52 2.16
CA ILE A 102 2.32 17.23 1.17
C ILE A 102 1.56 18.40 0.54
N ILE A 103 0.26 18.26 0.30
CA ILE A 103 -0.57 19.34 -0.25
C ILE A 103 -0.81 20.45 0.77
N ALA A 104 -0.83 20.12 2.06
CA ALA A 104 -0.99 21.10 3.12
C ALA A 104 0.28 21.91 3.43
N LEU A 105 1.42 21.52 2.85
CA LEU A 105 2.72 22.17 3.02
C LEU A 105 2.93 23.29 2.00
#